data_AF-A0A1Q3HVQ5-F1
#
_entry.id   AF-A0A1Q3HVQ5-F1
#
_cell.length_a   1.000
_cell.length_b   1.000
_cell.length_c   1.000
_cell.angle_alpha   90.00
_cell.angle_beta   90.00
_cell.angle_gamma   90.00
#
_symmetry.space_group_name_H-M   'P 1'
#
loop_
_entity.id
_entity.type
_entity.pdbx_description
1 polymer ?
#
loop_
_entity_poly.entity_id
_entity_poly.type
_entity_poly.pdbx_seq_one_letter_code
_entity_poly.pdbx_strand_id
1 'polypeptide(L)'
;MHPLISAGVFYYLEKQAVEDTLRKIASTARGSVVAFDYFTTESLESRALYWRMARAGTRASGEPLKFGIDSRPPVSERLAGLLLSCGLSPGEHRVLGQETEGKRAWGGFAIAVVE
;
A
#
# COMPACT_ATOMS: atom_id res chain seq x y z
N MET A 1 -12.51 -7.94 -19.11
CA MET A 1 -12.34 -7.16 -17.87
C MET A 1 -10.89 -6.67 -17.87
N HIS A 2 -10.65 -5.36 -17.92
CA HIS A 2 -9.28 -4.82 -18.00
C HIS A 2 -8.86 -4.36 -16.60
N PRO A 3 -7.82 -4.96 -16.00
CA PRO A 3 -7.36 -4.55 -14.68
C PRO A 3 -6.64 -3.20 -14.74
N LEU A 4 -6.90 -2.34 -13.76
CA LEU A 4 -6.07 -1.17 -13.50
C LEU A 4 -4.83 -1.64 -12.72
N ILE A 5 -3.64 -1.24 -13.16
CA ILE A 5 -2.37 -1.56 -12.48
C ILE A 5 -1.77 -0.26 -11.96
N SER A 6 -1.57 -0.19 -10.64
CA SER A 6 -0.81 0.89 -10.00
C SER A 6 0.42 0.28 -9.31
N ALA A 7 1.56 0.30 -10.01
CA ALA A 7 2.83 -0.20 -9.49
C ALA A 7 3.80 0.97 -9.33
N GLY A 8 4.43 1.08 -8.17
CA GLY A 8 5.48 2.08 -7.97
C GLY A 8 5.01 3.45 -7.49
N VAL A 9 3.74 3.63 -7.14
CA VAL A 9 3.13 4.98 -7.05
C VAL A 9 2.72 5.37 -5.64
N PHE A 10 1.91 4.55 -4.97
CA PHE A 10 1.17 5.00 -3.77
C PHE A 10 2.06 5.46 -2.63
N TYR A 11 3.25 4.90 -2.48
CA TYR A 11 4.16 5.25 -1.40
C TYR A 11 4.86 6.61 -1.56
N TYR A 12 4.71 7.30 -2.71
CA TYR A 12 5.18 8.69 -2.92
C TYR A 12 4.07 9.73 -2.77
N LEU A 13 2.82 9.29 -2.62
CA LEU A 13 1.66 10.17 -2.51
C LEU A 13 1.33 10.46 -1.04
N GLU A 14 0.72 11.61 -0.78
CA GLU A 14 0.12 11.87 0.52
C GLU A 14 -1.05 10.91 0.78
N LYS A 15 -1.31 10.56 2.05
CA LYS A 15 -2.41 9.67 2.43
C LYS A 15 -3.75 10.05 1.77
N GLN A 16 -4.09 11.34 1.78
CA GLN A 16 -5.34 11.83 1.19
C GLN A 16 -5.39 11.54 -0.33
N ALA A 17 -4.29 11.74 -1.05
CA ALA A 17 -4.24 11.47 -2.49
C ALA A 17 -4.36 9.97 -2.80
N VAL A 18 -3.81 9.10 -1.96
CA VAL A 18 -4.01 7.65 -2.06
C VAL A 18 -5.49 7.30 -1.88
N GLU A 19 -6.10 7.77 -0.79
CA GLU A 19 -7.51 7.49 -0.51
C GLU A 19 -8.43 8.03 -1.60
N ASP A 20 -8.19 9.25 -2.10
CA ASP A 20 -8.98 9.85 -3.17
C ASP A 20 -8.82 9.07 -4.48
N THR A 21 -7.63 8.56 -4.77
CA THR A 21 -7.39 7.66 -5.92
C THR A 21 -8.18 6.37 -5.77
N LEU A 22 -8.14 5.74 -4.59
CA LEU A 22 -8.90 4.51 -4.32
C LEU A 22 -10.41 4.74 -4.42
N ARG A 23 -10.94 5.84 -3.86
CA ARG A 23 -12.35 6.25 -4.00
C ARG A 23 -12.71 6.51 -5.47
N LYS A 24 -11.81 7.13 -6.24
CA LYS A 24 -12.02 7.36 -7.66
C LYS A 24 -12.10 6.04 -8.43
N ILE A 25 -11.26 5.07 -8.11
CA ILE A 25 -11.33 3.71 -8.68
C ILE A 25 -12.64 3.03 -8.28
N ALA A 26 -13.08 3.17 -7.03
CA ALA A 26 -14.37 2.64 -6.57
C ALA A 26 -15.57 3.19 -7.34
N SER A 27 -15.46 4.39 -7.93
CA SER A 27 -16.51 4.98 -8.78
C SER A 27 -16.55 4.44 -10.22
N THR A 28 -15.68 3.49 -10.58
CA THR A 28 -15.66 2.88 -11.91
C THR A 28 -16.73 1.77 -12.05
N ALA A 29 -16.76 1.07 -13.18
CA ALA A 29 -17.79 0.06 -13.43
C ALA A 29 -17.70 -1.12 -12.45
N ARG A 30 -18.84 -1.60 -11.97
CA ARG A 30 -18.96 -2.82 -11.17
C ARG A 30 -18.23 -3.99 -11.81
N GLY A 31 -17.50 -4.75 -10.99
CA GLY A 31 -16.63 -5.85 -11.42
C GLY A 31 -15.27 -5.38 -11.97
N SER A 32 -14.95 -4.08 -11.93
CA SER A 32 -13.59 -3.62 -12.22
C SER A 32 -12.62 -4.10 -11.13
N VAL A 33 -11.39 -4.37 -11.53
CA VAL A 33 -10.33 -4.87 -10.65
C VAL A 33 -9.15 -3.93 -10.70
N VAL A 34 -8.59 -3.61 -9.54
CA VAL A 34 -7.31 -2.91 -9.43
C VAL A 34 -6.28 -3.81 -8.74
N ALA A 35 -5.09 -3.89 -9.31
CA ALA A 35 -3.92 -4.50 -8.70
C ALA A 35 -2.89 -3.41 -8.37
N PHE A 36 -2.34 -3.44 -7.16
CA PHE A 36 -1.33 -2.46 -6.75
C PHE A 36 -0.30 -3.02 -5.78
N ASP A 37 0.89 -2.42 -5.80
CA ASP A 37 1.91 -2.62 -4.79
C ASP A 37 1.77 -1.57 -3.68
N TYR A 38 2.30 -1.89 -2.50
CA TYR A 38 2.31 -0.97 -1.37
C TYR A 38 3.52 -1.19 -0.47
N PHE A 39 3.96 -0.13 0.20
CA PHE A 39 4.80 -0.22 1.39
C PHE A 39 3.96 -0.13 2.66
N THR A 40 4.50 -0.65 3.75
CA THR A 40 3.96 -0.41 5.09
C THR A 40 4.71 0.72 5.79
N THR A 41 4.23 1.14 6.96
CA THR A 41 4.92 2.09 7.82
C THR A 41 6.31 1.59 8.26
N GLU A 42 6.60 0.28 8.19
CA GLU A 42 7.95 -0.25 8.46
C GLU A 42 8.98 0.37 7.50
N SER A 43 8.70 0.45 6.20
CA SER A 43 9.61 1.09 5.24
C SER A 43 9.84 2.58 5.53
N LEU A 44 8.85 3.25 6.13
CA LEU A 44 8.87 4.68 6.43
C LEU A 44 9.56 4.99 7.77
N GLU A 45 9.40 4.12 8.76
CA GLU A 45 9.69 4.43 10.16
C GLU A 45 10.83 3.58 10.75
N SER A 46 11.12 2.42 10.15
CA SER A 46 12.11 1.48 10.70
C SER A 46 13.46 2.13 10.95
N ARG A 47 14.06 1.79 12.10
CA ARG A 47 15.39 2.24 12.50
C ARG A 47 16.50 1.37 11.93
N ALA A 48 16.18 0.26 11.28
CA ALA A 48 17.15 -0.60 10.61
C ALA A 48 17.96 0.20 9.58
N LEU A 49 19.27 -0.05 9.51
CA LEU A 49 20.19 0.71 8.65
C LEU A 49 19.74 0.68 7.18
N TYR A 50 19.31 -0.49 6.70
CA TYR A 50 18.78 -0.66 5.34
C TYR A 50 17.68 0.35 5.00
N TRP A 51 16.63 0.44 5.84
CA TRP A 51 15.51 1.36 5.60
C TRP A 51 15.88 2.82 5.76
N ARG A 52 16.81 3.14 6.67
CA ARG A 52 17.36 4.50 6.80
C ARG A 52 18.09 4.93 5.53
N MET A 53 18.92 4.06 4.96
CA MET A 53 19.64 4.32 3.71
C MET A 53 18.69 4.42 2.52
N ALA A 54 17.69 3.53 2.42
CA ALA A 54 16.68 3.59 1.38
C ALA A 54 15.94 4.94 1.39
N ARG A 55 15.46 5.39 2.56
CA ARG A 55 14.80 6.70 2.69
C ARG A 55 15.73 7.87 2.43
N ALA A 56 17.00 7.78 2.80
CA ALA A 56 17.98 8.82 2.48
C ALA A 56 18.18 8.93 0.96
N GLY A 57 18.26 7.79 0.26
CA GLY A 57 18.36 7.73 -1.20
C GLY A 57 17.16 8.35 -1.89
N THR A 58 15.94 7.96 -1.50
CA THR A 58 14.71 8.51 -2.12
C THR A 58 14.52 10.00 -1.82
N ARG A 59 14.94 10.47 -0.63
CA ARG A 59 14.98 11.93 -0.35
C ARG A 59 16.00 12.66 -1.23
N ALA A 60 17.18 12.07 -1.44
CA ALA A 60 18.23 12.68 -2.25
C ALA A 60 17.85 12.76 -3.74
N SER A 61 17.01 11.84 -4.24
CA SER A 61 16.45 11.91 -5.60
C SER A 61 15.27 12.87 -5.73
N GLY A 62 14.82 13.50 -4.64
CA GLY A 62 13.64 14.38 -4.64
C GLY A 62 12.31 13.63 -4.55
N GLU A 63 12.33 12.32 -4.26
CA GLU A 63 11.17 11.43 -4.23
C GLU A 63 10.95 10.84 -2.82
N PRO A 64 10.75 11.65 -1.77
CA PRO A 64 10.59 11.12 -0.41
C PRO A 64 9.39 10.16 -0.32
N LEU A 65 9.56 9.05 0.38
CA LEU A 65 8.43 8.17 0.74
C LEU A 65 7.50 8.89 1.71
N LYS A 66 6.21 8.85 1.44
CA LYS A 66 5.19 9.64 2.15
C LYS A 66 4.05 8.81 2.74
N PHE A 67 3.74 7.68 2.11
CA PHE A 67 2.64 6.82 2.54
C PHE A 67 3.07 5.37 2.69
N GLY A 68 2.51 4.72 3.71
CA GLY A 68 2.58 3.29 3.90
C GLY A 68 1.39 2.80 4.71
N ILE A 69 0.93 1.59 4.41
CA ILE A 69 -0.11 0.91 5.19
C ILE A 69 0.42 0.63 6.59
N ASP A 70 -0.43 0.69 7.61
CA ASP A 70 -0.03 0.35 8.97
C ASP A 70 0.62 -1.04 9.03
N SER A 71 1.86 -1.09 9.55
CA SER A 71 2.67 -2.30 9.65
C SER A 71 2.32 -3.20 10.84
N ARG A 72 1.36 -2.81 11.69
CA ARG A 72 0.89 -3.63 12.83
C ARG A 72 0.18 -4.89 12.32
N PRO A 73 0.67 -6.09 12.68
CA PRO A 73 0.02 -7.33 12.30
C PRO A 73 -1.46 -7.43 12.76
N PRO A 74 -2.33 -8.10 11.99
CA PRO A 74 -2.06 -8.58 10.64
C PRO A 74 -2.18 -7.45 9.60
N VAL A 75 -1.20 -7.33 8.69
CA VAL A 75 -1.21 -6.25 7.68
C VAL A 75 -2.41 -6.38 6.72
N SER A 76 -2.89 -7.60 6.51
CA SER A 76 -4.08 -7.88 5.71
C SER A 76 -5.32 -7.15 6.24
N GLU A 77 -5.54 -7.12 7.56
CA GLU A 77 -6.68 -6.39 8.15
C GLU A 77 -6.53 -4.88 8.01
N ARG A 78 -5.30 -4.36 8.10
CA ARG A 78 -5.01 -2.93 7.92
C ARG A 78 -5.29 -2.47 6.49
N LEU A 79 -4.82 -3.27 5.52
CA LEU A 79 -5.10 -3.06 4.11
C LEU A 79 -6.60 -3.17 3.81
N ALA A 80 -7.27 -4.21 4.33
CA ALA A 80 -8.70 -4.41 4.13
C ALA A 80 -9.52 -3.23 4.67
N GLY A 81 -9.19 -2.74 5.88
CA GLY A 81 -9.85 -1.57 6.46
C GLY A 81 -9.71 -0.31 5.59
N LEU A 82 -8.52 -0.06 5.03
CA LEU A 82 -8.31 1.05 4.09
C LEU A 82 -9.19 0.90 2.84
N LEU A 83 -9.17 -0.27 2.21
CA LEU A 83 -9.94 -0.54 0.98
C LEU A 83 -11.45 -0.38 1.21
N LEU A 84 -11.98 -0.99 2.27
CA LEU A 84 -13.39 -0.90 2.63
C LEU A 84 -13.80 0.55 2.91
N SER A 85 -12.97 1.33 3.61
CA SER A 85 -13.22 2.75 3.86
C SER A 85 -13.23 3.61 2.58
N CYS A 86 -12.64 3.11 1.49
CA CYS A 86 -12.62 3.74 0.18
C CYS A 86 -13.69 3.19 -0.79
N GLY A 87 -14.53 2.26 -0.35
CA GLY A 87 -15.58 1.66 -1.19
C GLY A 87 -15.10 0.54 -2.10
N LEU A 88 -13.96 -0.10 -1.79
CA LEU A 88 -13.42 -1.23 -2.51
C LEU A 88 -13.47 -2.50 -1.66
N SER A 89 -13.78 -3.63 -2.30
CA SER A 89 -13.72 -4.94 -1.65
C SER A 89 -12.31 -5.54 -1.75
N PRO A 90 -11.74 -6.04 -0.64
CA PRO A 90 -10.46 -6.72 -0.67
C PRO A 90 -10.52 -8.02 -1.49
N GLY A 91 -9.53 -8.25 -2.35
CA GLY A 91 -9.33 -9.48 -3.10
C GLY A 91 -8.07 -10.24 -2.64
N GLU A 92 -7.31 -10.79 -3.59
CA GLU A 92 -6.04 -11.46 -3.28
C GLU A 92 -5.03 -10.48 -2.66
N HIS A 93 -4.29 -10.96 -1.66
CA HIS A 93 -3.30 -10.17 -0.95
C HIS A 93 -2.05 -11.02 -0.69
N ARG A 94 -0.87 -10.47 -0.98
CA ARG A 94 0.42 -11.08 -0.67
C ARG A 94 1.33 -10.09 0.01
N VAL A 95 1.90 -10.51 1.13
CA VAL A 95 2.80 -9.70 1.93
C VAL A 95 4.25 -9.91 1.50
N LEU A 96 5.05 -8.84 1.49
CA LEU A 96 6.49 -8.89 1.32
C LEU A 96 7.21 -8.62 2.64
N GLY A 97 8.17 -9.48 2.94
CA GLY A 97 8.84 -9.53 4.25
C GLY A 97 8.26 -10.63 5.14
N GLN A 98 8.68 -10.63 6.41
CA GLN A 98 8.19 -11.58 7.40
C GLN A 98 7.26 -10.86 8.37
N GLU A 99 6.07 -11.41 8.54
CA GLU A 99 5.14 -11.02 9.59
C GLU A 99 5.18 -12.11 10.66
N THR A 100 6.07 -11.93 11.64
CA THR A 100 6.26 -12.87 12.75
C THR A 100 6.24 -12.09 14.07
N GLU A 101 6.23 -12.81 15.19
CA GLU A 101 6.44 -12.20 16.50
C GLU A 101 7.81 -11.49 16.51
N GLY A 102 7.81 -10.16 16.40
CA GLY A 102 9.01 -9.32 16.34
C GLY A 102 9.46 -8.85 14.94
N LYS A 103 8.82 -9.27 13.84
CA LYS A 103 9.08 -8.73 12.49
C LYS A 103 7.83 -8.19 11.86
N ARG A 104 7.98 -7.05 11.18
CA ARG A 104 6.91 -6.40 10.45
C ARG A 104 7.17 -6.55 8.96
N ALA A 105 6.12 -6.86 8.22
CA ALA A 105 6.17 -6.80 6.78
C ALA A 105 6.43 -5.37 6.32
N TRP A 106 7.21 -5.22 5.27
CA TRP A 106 7.59 -3.92 4.74
C TRP A 106 6.77 -3.50 3.52
N GLY A 107 6.04 -4.43 2.90
CA GLY A 107 5.17 -4.11 1.77
C GLY A 107 4.33 -5.29 1.34
N GLY A 108 3.81 -5.22 0.12
CA GLY A 108 3.02 -6.30 -0.47
C GLY A 108 2.37 -5.91 -1.79
N PHE A 109 1.55 -6.83 -2.28
CA PHE A 109 0.70 -6.67 -3.45
C PHE A 109 -0.74 -6.98 -3.06
N ALA A 110 -1.68 -6.21 -3.61
CA ALA A 110 -3.09 -6.38 -3.34
C ALA A 110 -3.90 -6.29 -4.63
N ILE A 111 -4.98 -7.06 -4.66
CA ILE A 111 -6.08 -6.92 -5.60
C ILE A 111 -7.27 -6.35 -4.82
N ALA A 112 -7.96 -5.39 -5.41
CA ALA A 112 -9.23 -4.89 -4.90
C ALA A 112 -10.27 -4.84 -6.03
N VAL A 113 -11.53 -5.02 -5.68
CA VAL A 113 -12.65 -5.14 -6.61
C VAL A 113 -13.66 -4.03 -6.37
N VAL A 114 -14.20 -3.49 -7.44
CA VAL A 114 -15.30 -2.53 -7.41
C VAL A 114 -16.61 -3.31 -7.39
N GLU A 115 -17.35 -3.20 -6.29
CA GLU A 115 -18.52 -4.05 -6.04
C GLU A 115 -19.83 -3.59 -6.63
#